data_AF-A0A7E4W7L2-F1
#
_entry.id   AF-A0A7E4W7L2-F1
#
_cell.length_a   1.000
_cell.length_b   1.000
_cell.length_c   1.000
_cell.angle_alpha   90.00
_cell.angle_beta   90.00
_cell.angle_gamma   90.00
#
_symmetry.space_group_name_H-M   'P 1'
#
loop_
_entity.id
_entity.type
_entity.pdbx_description
1 polymer ?
#
loop_
_entity_poly.entity_id
_entity_poly.type
_entity_poly.pdbx_seq_one_letter_code
_entity_poly.pdbx_strand_id
1 'polypeptide(L)'
;MDHYNDLLPYDKDFEVLHCAQFFVVEIMTSPMIAKLKKLNRNYLLTKALAYSIEELISHATNRVLQMVPVYMNKMYFKNLSPLAVEHLLKLRLDTSESNIFIAFVWWMQKNPEHSHAFPRLLELIELHLLDDRHWDMLFKTTELIDRNFCQTLLNEQRILAQRVQKVVDQNLIKSANNIRLINGMKTLMEEITSSSPSYHYRCITIDLKQLFVLNCLKFELKNNESYVIFVSKDMREWECIINYYGCYGQQILYFDERVVRFINIRFRNRYPKAKIKNVEALYSTDPFEFDPITTLNVPKHNLVHMKMLLEPYIVGMQRYGDVTNDHVTHKVNKSIVYHFSQPYIIGSMKLLLNEESSYYVEVASRFGQWNRVFAEENVSGWRIVTFVQQPVLFVKIVGTKAPTEYFHLYKFECPARCNTASTPQALLKCINHQTSERMRRMLRRKYLNISRARCLRAKG
;
A
#
# COMPACT_ATOMS: atom_id res chain seq x y z
N MET A 1 36.91 -38.69 29.56
CA MET A 1 35.62 -39.34 29.27
C MET A 1 34.73 -39.16 30.50
N ASP A 2 33.90 -38.12 30.64
CA ASP A 2 33.22 -37.26 29.63
C ASP A 2 32.43 -38.09 28.61
N HIS A 3 31.13 -37.90 28.33
CA HIS A 3 30.01 -37.22 29.00
C HIS A 3 28.78 -38.17 28.86
N TYR A 4 27.57 -37.98 29.40
CA TYR A 4 26.85 -36.83 29.97
C TYR A 4 25.94 -37.31 31.12
N ASN A 5 25.52 -36.41 32.02
CA ASN A 5 24.44 -36.67 32.98
C ASN A 5 23.76 -35.34 33.38
N ASP A 6 23.09 -34.69 32.42
CA ASP A 6 22.44 -33.38 32.63
C ASP A 6 21.09 -33.53 33.33
N LEU A 7 21.16 -33.72 34.65
CA LEU A 7 20.06 -33.39 35.55
C LEU A 7 19.88 -31.86 35.56
N LEU A 8 18.61 -31.45 35.62
CA LEU A 8 18.17 -30.05 35.69
C LEU A 8 18.98 -29.26 36.74
N PRO A 9 19.44 -28.03 36.44
CA PRO A 9 19.98 -27.16 37.48
C PRO A 9 18.85 -26.78 38.44
N TYR A 10 18.96 -27.27 39.68
CA TYR A 10 18.10 -26.90 40.80
C TYR A 10 18.46 -25.46 41.22
N ASP A 11 17.87 -24.50 40.52
CA ASP A 11 18.30 -23.11 40.55
C ASP A 11 17.79 -22.41 41.83
N LYS A 12 18.69 -21.97 42.71
CA LYS A 12 18.33 -21.35 44.01
C LYS A 12 17.57 -20.03 43.87
N ASP A 13 17.58 -19.43 42.68
CA ASP A 13 16.77 -18.25 42.34
C ASP A 13 15.25 -18.55 42.31
N PHE A 14 14.81 -19.81 42.32
CA PHE A 14 13.38 -20.17 42.34
C PHE A 14 12.69 -19.88 43.69
N GLU A 15 13.39 -20.05 44.83
CA GLU A 15 12.80 -19.80 46.16
C GLU A 15 12.54 -18.31 46.41
N VAL A 16 13.42 -17.43 45.90
CA VAL A 16 13.26 -15.97 45.99
C VAL A 16 11.98 -15.50 45.28
N LEU A 17 11.59 -16.16 44.20
CA LEU A 17 10.34 -15.89 43.47
C LEU A 17 9.10 -16.52 44.13
N HIS A 18 9.25 -17.59 44.92
CA HIS A 18 8.12 -18.20 45.62
C HIS A 18 7.74 -17.41 46.88
N CYS A 19 8.71 -16.80 47.55
CA CYS A 19 8.49 -15.87 48.68
C CYS A 19 8.01 -14.47 48.24
N ALA A 20 8.16 -14.10 46.97
CA ALA A 20 7.74 -12.80 46.42
C ALA A 20 6.25 -12.73 46.01
N GLN A 21 5.40 -13.63 46.52
CA GLN A 21 3.95 -13.48 46.38
C GLN A 21 3.48 -12.23 47.16
N PHE A 22 2.54 -11.49 46.55
CA PHE A 22 1.77 -10.35 47.08
C PHE A 22 2.31 -8.91 47.04
N PHE A 23 3.62 -8.59 46.93
CA PHE A 23 4.05 -7.17 47.15
C PHE A 23 4.99 -6.47 46.15
N VAL A 24 5.54 -7.14 45.12
CA VAL A 24 6.65 -6.56 44.31
C VAL A 24 6.24 -6.00 42.94
N VAL A 25 5.02 -6.28 42.45
CA VAL A 25 4.64 -5.97 41.05
C VAL A 25 4.54 -4.47 40.75
N GLU A 26 4.17 -3.63 41.73
CA GLU A 26 4.10 -2.17 41.55
C GLU A 26 5.46 -1.45 41.55
N ILE A 27 6.56 -2.12 41.96
CA ILE A 27 7.88 -1.48 42.17
C ILE A 27 8.96 -2.14 41.29
N MET A 28 8.60 -2.50 40.05
CA MET A 28 9.51 -3.14 39.10
C MET A 28 10.47 -2.12 38.45
N THR A 29 11.70 -2.08 38.96
CA THR A 29 12.77 -1.22 38.42
C THR A 29 13.37 -1.75 37.10
N SER A 30 13.92 -0.86 36.27
CA SER A 30 14.55 -1.20 34.99
C SER A 30 15.56 -2.37 35.05
N PRO A 31 16.43 -2.51 36.08
CA PRO A 31 17.31 -3.67 36.22
C PRO A 31 16.58 -5.01 36.43
N MET A 32 15.44 -5.03 37.12
CA MET A 32 14.62 -6.24 37.25
C MET A 32 14.00 -6.63 35.91
N ILE A 33 13.47 -5.67 35.16
CA ILE A 33 12.94 -5.88 33.80
C ILE A 33 14.02 -6.51 32.90
N ALA A 34 15.27 -6.06 33.01
CA ALA A 34 16.40 -6.63 32.26
C ALA A 34 16.75 -8.09 32.65
N LYS A 35 16.58 -8.46 33.93
CA LYS A 35 16.71 -9.86 34.38
C LYS A 35 15.54 -10.73 33.90
N LEU A 36 14.31 -10.25 34.04
CA LEU A 36 13.09 -10.97 33.62
C LEU A 36 13.06 -11.27 32.12
N LYS A 37 13.65 -10.39 31.28
CA LYS A 37 13.86 -10.61 29.83
C LYS A 37 14.74 -11.85 29.50
N LYS A 38 15.35 -12.51 30.50
CA LYS A 38 16.10 -13.79 30.37
C LYS A 38 15.30 -15.05 30.75
N LEU A 39 14.13 -14.92 31.37
CA LEU A 39 13.32 -16.06 31.83
C LEU A 39 12.67 -16.85 30.67
N ASN A 40 12.13 -18.02 31.00
CA ASN A 40 11.36 -18.85 30.06
C ASN A 40 10.23 -18.05 29.41
N ARG A 41 10.22 -18.02 28.07
CA ARG A 41 9.39 -17.13 27.22
C ARG A 41 7.89 -17.26 27.51
N ASN A 42 7.42 -18.48 27.76
CA ASN A 42 6.01 -18.77 28.01
C ASN A 42 5.54 -18.27 29.38
N TYR A 43 6.42 -18.40 30.37
CA TYR A 43 6.19 -17.91 31.73
C TYR A 43 6.17 -16.38 31.73
N LEU A 44 7.12 -15.75 31.02
CA LEU A 44 7.18 -14.29 30.90
C LEU A 44 5.91 -13.72 30.26
N LEU A 45 5.44 -14.25 29.12
CA LEU A 45 4.22 -13.77 28.48
C LEU A 45 2.98 -13.98 29.37
N THR A 46 2.85 -15.17 29.99
CA THR A 46 1.73 -15.49 30.90
C THR A 46 1.68 -14.55 32.09
N LYS A 47 2.82 -14.30 32.77
CA LYS A 47 2.87 -13.41 33.92
C LYS A 47 2.73 -11.93 33.53
N ALA A 48 3.29 -11.51 32.40
CA ALA A 48 3.14 -10.14 31.91
C ALA A 48 1.67 -9.81 31.58
N LEU A 49 0.92 -10.76 30.99
CA LEU A 49 -0.52 -10.62 30.75
C LEU A 49 -1.34 -10.66 32.04
N ALA A 50 -1.02 -11.56 32.98
CA ALA A 50 -1.73 -11.66 34.26
C ALA A 50 -1.60 -10.41 35.13
N TYR A 51 -0.50 -9.66 34.98
CA TYR A 51 -0.24 -8.40 35.69
C TYR A 51 -0.37 -7.14 34.81
N SER A 52 -0.88 -7.26 33.58
CA SER A 52 -1.10 -6.15 32.64
C SER A 52 0.13 -5.24 32.38
N ILE A 53 1.36 -5.80 32.38
CA ILE A 53 2.60 -5.02 32.25
C ILE A 53 2.91 -4.79 30.75
N GLU A 54 2.41 -3.68 30.19
CA GLU A 54 2.46 -3.38 28.75
C GLU A 54 3.85 -3.51 28.11
N GLU A 55 4.92 -3.00 28.75
CA GLU A 55 6.27 -3.06 28.18
C GLU A 55 6.79 -4.51 28.07
N LEU A 56 6.46 -5.36 29.05
CA LEU A 56 6.80 -6.79 29.03
C LEU A 56 5.90 -7.57 28.07
N ILE A 57 4.61 -7.25 27.98
CA ILE A 57 3.69 -7.83 26.98
C ILE A 57 4.21 -7.51 25.57
N SER A 58 4.55 -6.26 25.28
CA SER A 58 5.11 -5.82 24.00
C SER A 58 6.44 -6.51 23.69
N HIS A 59 7.36 -6.60 24.66
CA HIS A 59 8.65 -7.27 24.45
C HIS A 59 8.49 -8.78 24.18
N ALA A 60 7.68 -9.47 24.98
CA ALA A 60 7.42 -10.91 24.81
C ALA A 60 6.68 -11.19 23.51
N THR A 61 5.67 -10.38 23.16
CA THR A 61 4.91 -10.46 21.91
C THR A 61 5.83 -10.31 20.70
N ASN A 62 6.66 -9.26 20.65
CA ASN A 62 7.60 -9.04 19.54
C ASN A 62 8.60 -10.20 19.39
N ARG A 63 9.05 -10.80 20.50
CA ARG A 63 9.91 -12.00 20.51
C ARG A 63 9.21 -13.25 19.97
N VAL A 64 7.90 -13.42 20.22
CA VAL A 64 7.10 -14.51 19.63
C VAL A 64 6.89 -14.29 18.14
N LEU A 65 6.53 -13.07 17.72
CA LEU A 65 6.32 -12.71 16.31
C LEU A 65 7.59 -12.90 15.46
N GLN A 66 8.78 -12.70 16.02
CA GLN A 66 10.05 -12.97 15.34
C GLN A 66 10.33 -14.47 15.11
N MET A 67 9.62 -15.37 15.78
CA MET A 67 9.89 -16.82 15.77
C MET A 67 8.63 -17.68 15.57
N VAL A 68 7.56 -17.16 14.94
CA VAL A 68 6.27 -17.87 14.77
C VAL A 68 6.44 -19.34 14.31
N PRO A 69 7.24 -19.69 13.29
CA PRO A 69 7.38 -21.09 12.86
C PRO A 69 7.95 -22.03 13.93
N VAL A 70 8.81 -21.51 14.81
CA VAL A 70 9.41 -22.26 15.92
C VAL A 70 8.47 -22.27 17.14
N TYR A 71 7.76 -21.18 17.38
CA TYR A 71 6.87 -21.02 18.54
C TYR A 71 5.58 -21.84 18.40
N MET A 72 5.09 -22.02 17.17
CA MET A 72 3.96 -22.89 16.83
C MET A 72 4.33 -24.39 16.84
N ASN A 73 5.61 -24.73 17.09
CA ASN A 73 6.02 -26.11 17.30
C ASN A 73 5.49 -26.64 18.65
N LYS A 74 5.19 -27.95 18.69
CA LYS A 74 4.49 -28.69 19.76
C LYS A 74 4.96 -28.43 21.19
N MET A 75 6.19 -27.98 21.43
CA MET A 75 6.68 -27.79 22.81
C MET A 75 6.43 -26.39 23.38
N TYR A 76 6.44 -25.34 22.56
CA TYR A 76 6.30 -23.97 23.07
C TYR A 76 4.84 -23.58 23.22
N PHE A 77 4.01 -23.72 22.18
CA PHE A 77 2.59 -23.35 22.24
C PHE A 77 1.82 -24.14 23.32
N LYS A 78 2.17 -25.41 23.56
CA LYS A 78 1.47 -26.29 24.51
C LYS A 78 1.54 -25.88 25.99
N ASN A 79 2.54 -25.08 26.38
CA ASN A 79 2.76 -24.68 27.78
C ASN A 79 2.33 -23.22 28.04
N LEU A 80 1.32 -22.75 27.32
CA LEU A 80 0.76 -21.41 27.44
C LEU A 80 -0.50 -21.44 28.31
N SER A 81 -0.71 -20.37 29.09
CA SER A 81 -1.99 -20.13 29.76
C SER A 81 -3.10 -19.77 28.75
N PRO A 82 -4.39 -19.95 29.09
CA PRO A 82 -5.49 -19.55 28.22
C PRO A 82 -5.44 -18.07 27.80
N LEU A 83 -5.03 -17.17 28.71
CA LEU A 83 -4.85 -15.75 28.42
C LEU A 83 -3.74 -15.51 27.39
N ALA A 84 -2.63 -16.24 27.48
CA ALA A 84 -1.54 -16.13 26.50
C ALA A 84 -1.94 -16.71 25.13
N VAL A 85 -2.70 -17.81 25.09
CA VAL A 85 -3.28 -18.33 23.84
C VAL A 85 -4.25 -17.33 23.24
N GLU A 86 -5.16 -16.76 24.03
CA GLU A 86 -6.13 -15.75 23.56
C GLU A 86 -5.43 -14.52 22.96
N HIS A 87 -4.40 -14.00 23.64
CA HIS A 87 -3.59 -12.88 23.17
C HIS A 87 -2.89 -13.21 21.85
N LEU A 88 -2.28 -14.39 21.72
CA LEU A 88 -1.61 -14.81 20.49
C LEU A 88 -2.57 -15.07 19.31
N LEU A 89 -3.77 -15.59 19.57
CA LEU A 89 -4.81 -15.74 18.54
C LEU A 89 -5.32 -14.38 18.07
N LYS A 90 -5.55 -13.43 18.99
CA LYS A 90 -5.90 -12.03 18.67
C LYS A 90 -4.83 -11.31 17.86
N LEU A 91 -3.55 -11.66 18.05
CA LEU A 91 -2.40 -11.08 17.34
C LEU A 91 -2.23 -11.56 15.89
N ARG A 92 -3.04 -12.51 15.40
CA ARG A 92 -3.06 -12.99 13.99
C ARG A 92 -1.65 -13.29 13.45
N LEU A 93 -1.02 -14.31 14.04
CA LEU A 93 0.34 -14.77 13.75
C LEU A 93 0.60 -14.99 12.24
N ASP A 94 1.81 -14.65 11.78
CA ASP A 94 2.25 -14.79 10.37
C ASP A 94 2.50 -16.26 9.99
N THR A 95 1.40 -17.02 9.86
CA THR A 95 1.37 -18.42 9.43
C THR A 95 0.02 -18.78 8.82
N SER A 96 -0.19 -20.03 8.41
CA SER A 96 -1.50 -20.47 7.90
C SER A 96 -2.50 -20.69 9.04
N GLU A 97 -3.78 -20.39 8.80
CA GLU A 97 -4.84 -20.70 9.77
C GLU A 97 -4.86 -22.20 10.12
N SER A 98 -4.55 -23.06 9.15
CA SER A 98 -4.26 -24.49 9.34
C SER A 98 -3.22 -24.76 10.44
N ASN A 99 -2.08 -24.06 10.42
CA ASN A 99 -1.03 -24.22 11.43
C ASN A 99 -1.48 -23.68 12.80
N ILE A 100 -2.23 -22.56 12.82
CA ILE A 100 -2.82 -21.99 14.05
C ILE A 100 -3.77 -23.02 14.68
N PHE A 101 -4.67 -23.56 13.88
CA PHE A 101 -5.64 -24.56 14.27
C PHE A 101 -4.97 -25.86 14.77
N ILE A 102 -3.96 -26.37 14.05
CA ILE A 102 -3.20 -27.56 14.49
C ILE A 102 -2.51 -27.32 15.85
N ALA A 103 -1.88 -26.17 16.04
CA ALA A 103 -1.26 -25.82 17.33
C ALA A 103 -2.29 -25.69 18.46
N PHE A 104 -3.47 -25.13 18.16
CA PHE A 104 -4.58 -24.99 19.11
C PHE A 104 -5.17 -26.33 19.54
N VAL A 105 -5.48 -27.24 18.61
CA VAL A 105 -5.97 -28.59 18.93
C VAL A 105 -4.96 -29.36 19.80
N TRP A 106 -3.66 -29.23 19.50
CA TRP A 106 -2.60 -29.82 20.33
C TRP A 106 -2.44 -29.18 21.72
N TRP A 107 -2.86 -27.92 21.89
CA TRP A 107 -2.93 -27.26 23.19
C TRP A 107 -4.15 -27.72 23.99
N MET A 108 -5.34 -27.82 23.36
CA MET A 108 -6.54 -28.37 23.99
C MET A 108 -6.30 -29.80 24.53
N GLN A 109 -5.69 -30.66 23.72
CA GLN A 109 -5.37 -32.05 24.10
C GLN A 109 -4.43 -32.15 25.32
N LYS A 110 -3.62 -31.14 25.60
CA LYS A 110 -2.69 -31.13 26.74
C LYS A 110 -3.27 -30.45 27.98
N ASN A 111 -4.19 -29.49 27.81
CA ASN A 111 -4.72 -28.65 28.87
C ASN A 111 -6.26 -28.83 29.03
N PRO A 112 -6.79 -30.07 29.19
CA PRO A 112 -8.23 -30.33 29.27
C PRO A 112 -8.92 -29.65 30.46
N GLU A 113 -8.18 -29.30 31.52
CA GLU A 113 -8.63 -28.49 32.65
C GLU A 113 -9.07 -27.06 32.26
N HIS A 114 -8.70 -26.62 31.05
CA HIS A 114 -9.08 -25.34 30.47
C HIS A 114 -10.22 -25.45 29.44
N SER A 115 -10.97 -26.56 29.44
CA SER A 115 -12.09 -26.82 28.51
C SER A 115 -13.12 -25.70 28.41
N HIS A 116 -13.43 -25.04 29.54
CA HIS A 116 -14.32 -23.88 29.61
C HIS A 116 -13.87 -22.69 28.73
N ALA A 117 -12.58 -22.58 28.41
CA ALA A 117 -12.04 -21.53 27.54
C ALA A 117 -12.07 -21.91 26.05
N PHE A 118 -12.24 -23.20 25.72
CA PHE A 118 -12.09 -23.67 24.34
C PHE A 118 -13.10 -23.03 23.35
N PRO A 119 -14.40 -22.86 23.65
CA PRO A 119 -15.34 -22.23 22.71
C PRO A 119 -14.92 -20.80 22.35
N ARG A 120 -14.61 -19.97 23.37
CA ARG A 120 -14.15 -18.58 23.20
C ARG A 120 -12.84 -18.48 22.41
N LEU A 121 -11.94 -19.45 22.57
CA LEU A 121 -10.68 -19.49 21.82
C LEU A 121 -10.89 -19.99 20.38
N LEU A 122 -11.86 -20.89 20.15
CA LEU A 122 -12.21 -21.40 18.81
C LEU A 122 -12.89 -20.33 17.95
N GLU A 123 -13.71 -19.45 18.54
CA GLU A 123 -14.28 -18.26 17.88
C GLU A 123 -13.21 -17.34 17.27
N LEU A 124 -12.01 -17.30 17.87
CA LEU A 124 -10.88 -16.54 17.35
C LEU A 124 -10.21 -17.20 16.15
N ILE A 125 -10.52 -18.45 15.79
CA ILE A 125 -9.92 -19.16 14.66
C ILE A 125 -10.84 -19.08 13.44
N GLU A 126 -10.28 -18.79 12.27
CA GLU A 126 -11.05 -18.69 11.01
C GLU A 126 -11.33 -20.08 10.41
N LEU A 127 -12.22 -20.82 11.08
CA LEU A 127 -12.66 -22.17 10.72
C LEU A 127 -13.07 -22.31 9.24
N HIS A 128 -13.66 -21.27 8.65
CA HIS A 128 -14.04 -21.25 7.24
C HIS A 128 -12.87 -21.32 6.23
N LEU A 129 -11.62 -21.17 6.69
CA LEU A 129 -10.40 -21.34 5.87
C LEU A 129 -9.75 -22.73 5.99
N LEU A 130 -10.31 -23.62 6.81
CA LEU A 130 -9.76 -24.96 7.05
C LEU A 130 -10.26 -25.98 6.02
N ASP A 131 -9.39 -26.91 5.61
CA ASP A 131 -9.77 -28.05 4.77
C ASP A 131 -10.38 -29.20 5.60
N ASP A 132 -11.02 -30.15 4.92
CA ASP A 132 -11.77 -31.25 5.55
C ASP A 132 -10.91 -32.12 6.50
N ARG A 133 -9.58 -32.19 6.29
CA ARG A 133 -8.67 -32.97 7.16
C ARG A 133 -8.47 -32.31 8.52
N HIS A 134 -8.56 -30.98 8.58
CA HIS A 134 -8.54 -30.22 9.83
C HIS A 134 -9.86 -30.42 10.58
N TRP A 135 -10.98 -30.49 9.86
CA TRP A 135 -12.29 -30.84 10.43
C TRP A 135 -12.31 -32.25 11.02
N ASP A 136 -11.78 -33.24 10.31
CA ASP A 136 -11.59 -34.60 10.85
C ASP A 136 -10.71 -34.62 12.11
N MET A 137 -9.71 -33.73 12.19
CA MET A 137 -8.87 -33.62 13.39
C MET A 137 -9.63 -32.98 14.56
N LEU A 138 -10.54 -32.02 14.31
CA LEU A 138 -11.46 -31.49 15.32
C LEU A 138 -12.44 -32.57 15.79
N PHE A 139 -13.06 -33.29 14.85
CA PHE A 139 -14.04 -34.34 15.13
C PHE A 139 -13.45 -35.64 15.69
N LYS A 140 -12.11 -35.75 15.76
CA LYS A 140 -11.38 -36.75 16.55
C LYS A 140 -10.99 -36.25 17.94
N THR A 141 -11.23 -34.97 18.25
CA THR A 141 -10.97 -34.33 19.55
C THR A 141 -12.24 -33.78 20.22
N THR A 142 -13.43 -34.10 19.68
CA THR A 142 -14.76 -33.63 20.11
C THR A 142 -15.24 -34.09 21.48
N GLU A 143 -14.49 -34.91 22.23
CA GLU A 143 -14.79 -35.09 23.67
C GLU A 143 -14.67 -33.77 24.45
N LEU A 144 -13.99 -32.76 23.88
CA LEU A 144 -13.70 -31.48 24.52
C LEU A 144 -14.52 -30.29 23.99
N ILE A 145 -15.20 -30.40 22.83
CA ILE A 145 -16.04 -29.34 22.23
C ILE A 145 -17.22 -29.96 21.50
N ASP A 146 -18.42 -29.41 21.70
CA ASP A 146 -19.63 -29.81 20.97
C ASP A 146 -19.51 -29.63 19.45
N ARG A 147 -19.96 -30.65 18.71
CA ARG A 147 -19.97 -30.66 17.25
C ARG A 147 -20.96 -29.66 16.66
N ASN A 148 -22.10 -29.41 17.30
CA ASN A 148 -23.12 -28.50 16.80
C ASN A 148 -22.67 -27.03 16.93
N PHE A 149 -21.99 -26.68 18.03
CA PHE A 149 -21.30 -25.39 18.19
C PHE A 149 -20.31 -25.13 17.03
N CYS A 150 -19.40 -26.07 16.77
CA CYS A 150 -18.42 -25.96 15.68
C CYS A 150 -19.06 -25.76 14.30
N GLN A 151 -20.15 -26.49 14.02
CA GLN A 151 -20.88 -26.37 12.75
C GLN A 151 -21.65 -25.05 12.63
N THR A 152 -22.23 -24.55 13.73
CA THR A 152 -22.91 -23.25 13.80
C THR A 152 -21.92 -22.12 13.54
N LEU A 153 -20.81 -22.10 14.26
CA LEU A 153 -19.73 -21.12 14.11
C LEU A 153 -19.13 -21.11 12.69
N LEU A 154 -18.96 -22.29 12.07
CA LEU A 154 -18.55 -22.39 10.66
C LEU A 154 -19.56 -21.73 9.71
N ASN A 155 -20.85 -22.00 9.90
CA ASN A 155 -21.91 -21.47 9.06
C ASN A 155 -22.00 -19.93 9.20
N GLU A 156 -21.93 -19.41 10.42
CA GLU A 156 -21.87 -17.97 10.70
C GLU A 156 -20.65 -17.31 10.04
N GLN A 157 -19.44 -17.87 10.21
CA GLN A 157 -18.24 -17.36 9.55
C GLN A 157 -18.35 -17.39 8.02
N ARG A 158 -18.96 -18.43 7.43
CA ARG A 158 -19.20 -18.51 5.97
C ARG A 158 -20.17 -17.43 5.48
N ILE A 159 -21.26 -17.20 6.21
CA ILE A 159 -22.23 -16.12 5.91
C ILE A 159 -21.54 -14.75 5.99
N LEU A 160 -20.74 -14.52 7.03
CA LEU A 160 -19.97 -13.28 7.20
C LEU A 160 -18.92 -13.09 6.09
N ALA A 161 -18.21 -14.15 5.68
CA ALA A 161 -17.24 -14.09 4.59
C ALA A 161 -17.87 -13.81 3.21
N GLN A 162 -19.13 -14.21 3.01
CA GLN A 162 -19.91 -13.91 1.79
C GLN A 162 -20.55 -12.51 1.82
N ARG A 163 -20.70 -11.90 3.00
CA ARG A 163 -21.31 -10.57 3.16
C ARG A 163 -20.40 -9.50 2.58
N VAL A 164 -20.79 -8.92 1.45
CA VAL A 164 -20.11 -7.75 0.86
C VAL A 164 -20.32 -6.53 1.77
N GLN A 165 -19.22 -5.90 2.19
CA GLN A 165 -19.24 -4.67 2.97
C GLN A 165 -18.79 -3.46 2.14
N LYS A 166 -19.43 -2.31 2.33
CA LYS A 166 -19.02 -1.03 1.72
C LYS A 166 -18.65 -0.08 2.87
N VAL A 167 -17.36 0.02 3.17
CA VAL A 167 -16.85 0.82 4.28
C VAL A 167 -16.26 2.12 3.72
N VAL A 168 -17.01 3.20 3.92
CA VAL A 168 -16.74 4.53 3.34
C VAL A 168 -15.60 5.22 4.09
N ASP A 169 -14.61 5.70 3.33
CA ASP A 169 -13.49 6.55 3.73
C ASP A 169 -12.66 6.05 4.95
N GLN A 170 -12.74 4.76 5.26
CA GLN A 170 -11.92 4.10 6.27
C GLN A 170 -10.87 3.19 5.62
N ASN A 171 -9.63 3.28 6.11
CA ASN A 171 -8.54 2.43 5.66
C ASN A 171 -8.65 1.02 6.28
N LEU A 172 -8.98 0.02 5.45
CA LEU A 172 -9.11 -1.39 5.85
C LEU A 172 -7.79 -2.07 6.27
N ILE A 173 -6.64 -1.47 5.96
CA ILE A 173 -5.28 -2.04 6.13
C ILE A 173 -4.59 -1.55 7.42
N LYS A 174 -4.98 -0.38 7.95
CA LYS A 174 -4.29 0.25 9.11
C LYS A 174 -4.52 -0.49 10.43
N SER A 175 -5.66 -1.14 10.61
CA SER A 175 -5.87 -2.10 11.70
C SER A 175 -5.11 -3.39 11.39
N ALA A 176 -4.03 -3.65 12.13
CA ALA A 176 -3.21 -4.86 11.94
C ALA A 176 -4.00 -6.18 12.04
N ASN A 177 -5.18 -6.15 12.66
CA ASN A 177 -6.06 -7.30 12.86
C ASN A 177 -6.95 -7.63 11.63
N ASN A 178 -7.06 -6.74 10.63
CA ASN A 178 -8.03 -6.87 9.53
C ASN A 178 -7.44 -7.43 8.23
N ILE A 179 -6.12 -7.63 8.14
CA ILE A 179 -5.47 -8.14 6.93
C ILE A 179 -4.49 -9.28 7.21
N ARG A 180 -4.39 -10.21 6.28
CA ARG A 180 -3.33 -11.24 6.25
C ARG A 180 -2.48 -11.04 5.00
N LEU A 181 -1.16 -10.99 5.17
CA LEU A 181 -0.26 -11.15 4.03
C LEU A 181 -0.21 -12.61 3.61
N ILE A 182 -0.45 -12.86 2.33
CA ILE A 182 -0.20 -14.17 1.70
C ILE A 182 1.22 -14.21 1.12
N ASN A 183 1.67 -13.09 0.54
CA ASN A 183 3.00 -12.94 -0.04
C ASN A 183 3.57 -11.56 0.32
N GLY A 184 4.81 -11.54 0.81
CA GLY A 184 5.51 -10.37 1.31
C GLY A 184 5.75 -10.45 2.82
N MET A 185 6.59 -9.57 3.35
CA MET A 185 6.91 -9.53 4.80
C MET A 185 6.67 -8.12 5.34
N LYS A 186 5.86 -8.00 6.39
CA LYS A 186 5.70 -6.75 7.15
C LYS A 186 6.89 -6.59 8.10
N THR A 187 7.55 -5.44 8.05
CA THR A 187 8.62 -5.08 9.01
C THR A 187 8.03 -4.32 10.20
N LEU A 188 8.84 -4.17 11.26
CA LEU A 188 8.50 -3.40 12.46
C LEU A 188 8.11 -1.92 12.21
N MET A 189 8.39 -1.36 11.03
CA MET A 189 8.07 0.03 10.65
C MET A 189 6.96 0.13 9.59
N GLU A 190 6.01 -0.81 9.62
CA GLU A 190 4.86 -0.94 8.70
C GLU A 190 5.22 -1.02 7.21
N GLU A 191 6.49 -1.20 6.89
CA GLU A 191 6.98 -1.39 5.53
C GLU A 191 6.70 -2.83 5.11
N ILE A 192 5.96 -3.00 4.02
CA ILE A 192 5.74 -4.30 3.39
C ILE A 192 6.79 -4.47 2.30
N THR A 193 7.61 -5.51 2.44
CA THR A 193 8.61 -5.90 1.45
C THR A 193 8.08 -7.04 0.60
N SER A 194 8.20 -6.94 -0.73
CA SER A 194 7.78 -7.99 -1.66
C SER A 194 8.53 -9.30 -1.44
N SER A 195 7.83 -10.43 -1.51
CA SER A 195 8.47 -11.73 -1.65
C SER A 195 8.76 -12.03 -3.13
N SER A 196 9.79 -12.86 -3.36
CA SER A 196 10.08 -13.46 -4.66
C SER A 196 9.82 -14.97 -4.54
N PRO A 197 8.57 -15.44 -4.70
CA PRO A 197 8.26 -16.87 -4.67
C PRO A 197 8.87 -17.64 -5.86
N SER A 198 9.34 -16.94 -6.90
CA SER A 198 10.15 -17.46 -7.99
C SER A 198 11.02 -16.35 -8.59
N TYR A 199 11.98 -16.71 -9.45
CA TYR A 199 12.86 -15.76 -10.15
C TYR A 199 12.14 -14.79 -11.11
N HIS A 200 10.83 -14.96 -11.36
CA HIS A 200 10.13 -14.23 -12.42
C HIS A 200 9.29 -13.04 -11.94
N TYR A 201 8.69 -13.06 -10.74
CA TYR A 201 7.83 -11.96 -10.28
C TYR A 201 7.95 -11.66 -8.78
N ARG A 202 8.32 -10.42 -8.46
CA ARG A 202 8.21 -9.84 -7.11
C ARG A 202 6.76 -9.44 -6.87
N CYS A 203 6.14 -9.93 -5.80
CA CYS A 203 4.76 -9.55 -5.49
C CYS A 203 4.49 -9.30 -4.00
N ILE A 204 3.42 -8.57 -3.74
CA ILE A 204 2.78 -8.42 -2.44
C ILE A 204 1.33 -8.88 -2.63
N THR A 205 0.84 -9.78 -1.78
CA THR A 205 -0.55 -10.26 -1.81
C THR A 205 -1.17 -10.08 -0.44
N ILE A 206 -2.26 -9.32 -0.39
CA ILE A 206 -3.00 -8.94 0.82
C ILE A 206 -4.38 -9.61 0.74
N ASP A 207 -4.76 -10.36 1.77
CA ASP A 207 -6.11 -10.86 2.03
C ASP A 207 -6.80 -9.93 3.02
N LEU A 208 -7.91 -9.32 2.61
CA LEU A 208 -8.77 -8.46 3.43
C LEU A 208 -9.72 -9.26 4.33
N LYS A 209 -9.61 -10.60 4.34
CA LYS A 209 -10.44 -11.59 5.08
C LYS A 209 -11.89 -11.69 4.62
N GLN A 210 -12.52 -10.59 4.25
CA GLN A 210 -13.90 -10.50 3.79
C GLN A 210 -14.00 -9.76 2.45
N LEU A 211 -15.19 -9.75 1.85
CA LEU A 211 -15.46 -9.06 0.60
C LEU A 211 -15.80 -7.59 0.86
N PHE A 212 -15.01 -6.67 0.31
CA PHE A 212 -15.21 -5.23 0.41
C PHE A 212 -15.45 -4.59 -0.96
N VAL A 213 -16.30 -3.56 -1.03
CA VAL A 213 -16.38 -2.67 -2.19
C VAL A 213 -15.28 -1.64 -2.10
N LEU A 214 -14.40 -1.58 -3.09
CA LEU A 214 -13.27 -0.64 -3.19
C LEU A 214 -13.31 0.14 -4.51
N ASN A 215 -12.82 1.37 -4.48
CA ASN A 215 -12.57 2.22 -5.65
C ASN A 215 -11.26 3.04 -5.53
N CYS A 216 -10.56 2.93 -4.39
CA CYS A 216 -9.36 3.70 -4.10
C CYS A 216 -8.30 2.83 -3.40
N LEU A 217 -7.05 2.96 -3.86
CA LEU A 217 -5.87 2.36 -3.24
C LEU A 217 -4.76 3.42 -3.14
N LYS A 218 -4.20 3.59 -1.94
CA LYS A 218 -3.09 4.51 -1.66
C LYS A 218 -1.91 3.72 -1.12
N PHE A 219 -0.68 4.08 -1.47
CA PHE A 219 0.54 3.57 -0.85
C PHE A 219 1.74 4.43 -1.23
N GLU A 220 2.87 4.25 -0.54
CA GLU A 220 4.11 4.97 -0.82
C GLU A 220 5.20 4.01 -1.31
N LEU A 221 5.80 4.33 -2.46
CA LEU A 221 6.93 3.61 -3.05
C LEU A 221 8.27 4.14 -2.52
N LYS A 222 9.09 3.26 -1.95
CA LYS A 222 10.47 3.58 -1.54
C LYS A 222 11.43 3.86 -2.70
N ASN A 223 11.23 3.18 -3.82
CA ASN A 223 12.11 3.17 -4.99
C ASN A 223 11.31 3.49 -6.26
N ASN A 224 12.00 3.82 -7.36
CA ASN A 224 11.36 3.87 -8.67
C ASN A 224 10.95 2.45 -9.10
N GLU A 225 9.65 2.21 -9.22
CA GLU A 225 9.05 0.91 -9.49
C GLU A 225 7.99 1.01 -10.60
N SER A 226 7.95 0.00 -11.46
CA SER A 226 6.85 -0.24 -12.40
C SER A 226 6.01 -1.39 -11.86
N TYR A 227 4.69 -1.25 -11.78
CA TYR A 227 3.82 -2.21 -11.10
C TYR A 227 2.48 -2.43 -11.79
N VAL A 228 1.88 -3.57 -11.52
CA VAL A 228 0.52 -3.95 -11.93
C VAL A 228 -0.24 -4.34 -10.68
N ILE A 229 -1.50 -3.92 -10.56
CA ILE A 229 -2.37 -4.29 -9.45
C ILE A 229 -3.51 -5.12 -9.99
N PHE A 230 -3.63 -6.31 -9.42
CA PHE A 230 -4.75 -7.21 -9.63
C PHE A 230 -5.61 -7.28 -8.38
N VAL A 231 -6.91 -7.45 -8.56
CA VAL A 231 -7.86 -7.74 -7.48
C VAL A 231 -8.60 -9.04 -7.75
N SER A 232 -9.01 -9.71 -6.68
CA SER A 232 -9.75 -10.97 -6.74
C SER A 232 -10.73 -11.11 -5.57
N LYS A 233 -11.76 -11.93 -5.75
CA LYS A 233 -12.70 -12.34 -4.70
C LYS A 233 -12.30 -13.66 -4.04
N ASP A 234 -11.55 -14.52 -4.76
CA ASP A 234 -11.42 -15.95 -4.48
C ASP A 234 -10.02 -16.55 -4.76
N MET A 235 -9.04 -15.72 -5.13
CA MET A 235 -7.69 -16.09 -5.61
C MET A 235 -7.62 -16.84 -6.96
N ARG A 236 -8.75 -17.15 -7.60
CA ARG A 236 -8.80 -17.87 -8.88
C ARG A 236 -8.89 -16.88 -10.05
N GLU A 237 -9.87 -15.99 -10.00
CA GLU A 237 -10.08 -14.97 -11.02
C GLU A 237 -9.41 -13.66 -10.60
N TRP A 238 -8.59 -13.08 -11.47
CA TRP A 238 -7.80 -11.87 -11.21
C TRP A 238 -8.08 -10.79 -12.25
N GLU A 239 -8.70 -9.69 -11.82
CA GLU A 239 -8.91 -8.51 -12.67
C GLU A 239 -7.74 -7.54 -12.52
N CYS A 240 -7.17 -7.08 -13.65
CA CYS A 240 -6.14 -6.04 -13.66
C CYS A 240 -6.79 -4.66 -13.58
N ILE A 241 -6.60 -3.94 -12.47
CA ILE A 241 -7.19 -2.62 -12.25
C ILE A 241 -6.22 -1.44 -12.44
N ILE A 242 -4.90 -1.66 -12.35
CA ILE A 242 -3.88 -0.60 -12.52
C ILE A 242 -2.65 -1.21 -13.22
N ASN A 243 -2.07 -0.47 -14.18
CA ASN A 243 -0.90 -0.91 -14.96
C ASN A 243 0.09 0.26 -15.19
N TYR A 244 0.91 0.58 -14.19
CA TYR A 244 1.76 1.77 -14.18
C TYR A 244 3.25 1.46 -14.36
N TYR A 245 4.01 2.47 -14.78
CA TYR A 245 5.44 2.38 -15.09
C TYR A 245 6.19 3.58 -14.48
N GLY A 246 7.42 3.38 -14.03
CA GLY A 246 8.33 4.47 -13.66
C GLY A 246 7.85 5.36 -12.50
N CYS A 247 7.15 4.80 -11.52
CA CYS A 247 6.50 5.53 -10.43
C CYS A 247 7.38 5.57 -9.17
N TYR A 248 7.21 6.57 -8.31
CA TYR A 248 7.96 6.73 -7.06
C TYR A 248 7.15 7.53 -6.01
N GLY A 249 7.49 7.42 -4.73
CA GLY A 249 6.82 8.17 -3.66
C GLY A 249 5.33 7.84 -3.54
N GLN A 250 4.52 8.81 -3.11
CA GLN A 250 3.09 8.59 -2.86
C GLN A 250 2.31 8.29 -4.15
N GLN A 251 1.55 7.19 -4.10
CA GLN A 251 0.63 6.70 -5.10
C GLN A 251 -0.81 6.87 -4.57
N ILE A 252 -1.68 7.46 -5.37
CA ILE A 252 -3.12 7.60 -5.11
C ILE A 252 -3.84 7.12 -6.37
N LEU A 253 -4.46 5.95 -6.28
CA LEU A 253 -5.00 5.21 -7.41
C LEU A 253 -6.52 5.13 -7.28
N TYR A 254 -7.23 5.66 -8.27
CA TYR A 254 -8.67 5.55 -8.38
C TYR A 254 -9.04 4.61 -9.52
N PHE A 255 -10.11 3.85 -9.33
CA PHE A 255 -10.63 2.88 -10.30
C PHE A 255 -12.14 2.72 -10.10
N ASP A 256 -12.83 2.10 -11.06
CA ASP A 256 -14.26 1.78 -10.95
C ASP A 256 -14.53 0.91 -9.70
N GLU A 257 -15.74 0.98 -9.14
CA GLU A 257 -16.10 0.16 -7.98
C GLU A 257 -15.91 -1.34 -8.25
N ARG A 258 -15.21 -2.04 -7.35
CA ARG A 258 -14.97 -3.49 -7.40
C ARG A 258 -15.20 -4.14 -6.06
N VAL A 259 -15.77 -5.35 -6.09
CA VAL A 259 -15.84 -6.24 -4.93
C VAL A 259 -14.54 -7.02 -4.84
N VAL A 260 -13.76 -6.78 -3.79
CA VAL A 260 -12.39 -7.24 -3.59
C VAL A 260 -12.26 -7.93 -2.24
N ARG A 261 -11.58 -9.08 -2.23
CA ARG A 261 -11.02 -9.68 -1.01
C ARG A 261 -9.50 -9.72 -1.05
N PHE A 262 -8.91 -10.00 -2.22
CA PHE A 262 -7.47 -10.12 -2.38
C PHE A 262 -6.93 -9.01 -3.29
N ILE A 263 -5.84 -8.37 -2.85
CA ILE A 263 -5.11 -7.36 -3.62
C ILE A 263 -3.71 -7.91 -3.90
N ASN A 264 -3.30 -7.95 -5.17
CA ASN A 264 -2.01 -8.47 -5.61
C ASN A 264 -1.25 -7.41 -6.41
N ILE A 265 -0.19 -6.85 -5.80
CA ILE A 265 0.69 -5.86 -6.42
C ILE A 265 1.91 -6.60 -6.97
N ARG A 266 2.09 -6.61 -8.29
CA ARG A 266 3.22 -7.24 -8.99
C ARG A 266 4.20 -6.17 -9.48
N PHE A 267 5.47 -6.28 -9.11
CA PHE A 267 6.51 -5.32 -9.49
C PHE A 267 7.34 -5.87 -10.66
N ARG A 268 7.57 -5.05 -11.69
CA ARG A 268 8.24 -5.43 -12.94
C ARG A 268 9.74 -5.09 -13.00
N ASN A 269 10.23 -4.16 -12.18
CA ASN A 269 11.66 -3.78 -12.22
C ASN A 269 12.54 -4.93 -11.67
N ARG A 270 13.84 -4.93 -11.97
CA ARG A 270 14.78 -6.00 -11.56
C ARG A 270 15.44 -5.81 -10.18
N TYR A 271 15.07 -4.76 -9.43
CA TYR A 271 15.65 -4.51 -8.10
C TYR A 271 15.29 -5.62 -7.10
N PRO A 272 16.20 -6.04 -6.21
CA PRO A 272 16.08 -7.31 -5.50
C PRO A 272 14.82 -7.46 -4.62
N LYS A 273 14.30 -6.36 -4.04
CA LYS A 273 13.02 -6.35 -3.31
C LYS A 273 12.32 -5.00 -3.51
N ALA A 274 11.02 -5.02 -3.80
CA ALA A 274 10.17 -3.83 -3.77
C ALA A 274 9.69 -3.60 -2.33
N LYS A 275 9.48 -2.33 -1.96
CA LYS A 275 9.12 -1.90 -0.61
C LYS A 275 8.05 -0.82 -0.68
N ILE A 276 6.93 -1.07 -0.01
CA ILE A 276 5.82 -0.11 0.11
C ILE A 276 5.54 0.23 1.58
N LYS A 277 5.04 1.43 1.81
CA LYS A 277 4.55 1.92 3.12
C LYS A 277 3.15 2.50 2.99
N ASN A 278 2.53 2.78 4.13
CA ASN A 278 1.30 3.59 4.21
C ASN A 278 0.20 3.07 3.28
N VAL A 279 0.04 1.74 3.21
CA VAL A 279 -0.90 1.11 2.29
C VAL A 279 -2.32 1.30 2.83
N GLU A 280 -3.21 1.80 1.99
CA GLU A 280 -4.60 2.08 2.32
C GLU A 280 -5.51 1.55 1.22
N ALA A 281 -6.46 0.69 1.59
CA ALA A 281 -7.55 0.25 0.72
C ALA A 281 -8.85 0.76 1.33
N LEU A 282 -9.64 1.50 0.54
CA LEU A 282 -10.83 2.20 1.01
C LEU A 282 -11.86 2.41 -0.12
N TYR A 283 -13.11 2.64 0.28
CA TYR A 283 -14.12 3.19 -0.60
C TYR A 283 -14.16 4.71 -0.44
N SER A 284 -13.63 5.46 -1.41
CA SER A 284 -13.60 6.92 -1.37
C SER A 284 -14.90 7.52 -1.91
N THR A 285 -15.42 8.52 -1.21
CA THR A 285 -16.53 9.37 -1.71
C THR A 285 -16.06 10.69 -2.33
N ASP A 286 -14.75 10.97 -2.30
CA ASP A 286 -14.16 12.17 -2.89
C ASP A 286 -14.49 12.26 -4.40
N PRO A 287 -14.74 13.45 -4.96
CA PRO A 287 -15.02 13.62 -6.39
C PRO A 287 -13.73 13.49 -7.22
N PHE A 288 -13.35 12.26 -7.54
CA PHE A 288 -12.23 11.95 -8.45
C PHE A 288 -12.70 11.75 -9.90
N GLU A 289 -11.74 11.79 -10.83
CA GLU A 289 -11.95 11.53 -12.25
C GLU A 289 -10.73 10.77 -12.77
N PHE A 290 -10.94 9.74 -13.58
CA PHE A 290 -9.89 8.93 -14.20
C PHE A 290 -10.33 8.52 -15.61
N ASP A 291 -9.38 8.26 -16.50
CA ASP A 291 -9.68 7.74 -17.83
C ASP A 291 -9.95 6.21 -17.73
N PRO A 292 -11.13 5.71 -18.16
CA PRO A 292 -11.50 4.31 -17.95
C PRO A 292 -10.71 3.32 -18.82
N ILE A 293 -9.96 3.79 -19.82
CA ILE A 293 -9.15 2.92 -20.70
C ILE A 293 -7.76 2.70 -20.11
N THR A 294 -7.14 3.76 -19.59
CA THR A 294 -5.77 3.74 -19.05
C THR A 294 -5.72 3.67 -17.53
N THR A 295 -6.86 3.82 -16.85
CA THR A 295 -7.02 3.91 -15.38
C THR A 295 -6.26 5.08 -14.74
N LEU A 296 -5.86 6.06 -15.56
CA LEU A 296 -5.06 7.21 -15.13
C LEU A 296 -5.92 8.33 -14.59
N ASN A 297 -5.58 8.83 -13.40
CA ASN A 297 -6.24 9.99 -12.79
C ASN A 297 -6.20 11.22 -13.72
N VAL A 298 -7.32 11.95 -13.79
CA VAL A 298 -7.47 13.26 -14.42
C VAL A 298 -7.40 14.33 -13.32
N PRO A 299 -6.23 14.93 -13.04
CA PRO A 299 -6.07 15.90 -11.97
C PRO A 299 -6.87 17.19 -12.24
N LYS A 300 -7.51 17.73 -11.19
CA LYS A 300 -8.21 19.03 -11.20
C LYS A 300 -7.44 20.12 -10.45
N HIS A 301 -6.36 19.76 -9.80
CA HIS A 301 -5.54 20.63 -8.96
C HIS A 301 -4.07 20.50 -9.38
N ASN A 302 -3.29 21.55 -9.15
CA ASN A 302 -1.86 21.55 -9.44
C ASN A 302 -1.15 20.44 -8.65
N LEU A 303 -0.48 19.54 -9.37
CA LEU A 303 0.34 18.46 -8.84
C LEU A 303 1.79 18.91 -8.55
N VAL A 304 2.20 20.06 -9.09
CA VAL A 304 3.55 20.60 -8.93
C VAL A 304 3.68 21.30 -7.58
N HIS A 305 4.18 20.57 -6.59
CA HIS A 305 4.68 21.19 -5.36
C HIS A 305 5.99 21.93 -5.66
N MET A 306 6.18 23.14 -5.13
CA MET A 306 7.39 23.97 -5.34
C MET A 306 8.61 23.47 -4.53
N LYS A 307 8.91 22.18 -4.66
CA LYS A 307 10.26 21.62 -4.61
C LYS A 307 10.49 20.95 -5.97
N MET A 308 10.59 21.76 -7.02
CA MET A 308 10.99 21.28 -8.34
C MET A 308 12.42 20.77 -8.24
N LEU A 309 12.61 19.46 -8.45
CA LEU A 309 13.93 18.89 -8.62
C LEU A 309 14.40 19.22 -10.04
N LEU A 310 15.54 19.92 -10.13
CA LEU A 310 16.31 20.01 -11.37
C LEU A 310 16.79 18.62 -11.78
N GLU A 311 16.87 18.38 -13.08
CA GLU A 311 17.42 17.13 -13.62
C GLU A 311 18.91 17.02 -13.27
N PRO A 312 19.32 15.84 -12.81
CA PRO A 312 20.33 15.10 -13.58
C PRO A 312 19.91 13.64 -13.77
N TYR A 313 20.31 13.05 -14.90
CA TYR A 313 19.80 11.75 -15.33
C TYR A 313 20.21 10.60 -14.39
N ILE A 314 19.20 10.00 -13.75
CA ILE A 314 19.14 8.59 -13.27
C ILE A 314 20.14 8.18 -12.16
N VAL A 315 19.61 7.71 -11.02
CA VAL A 315 20.34 6.94 -9.99
C VAL A 315 21.72 7.54 -9.64
N GLY A 316 21.68 8.76 -9.11
CA GLY A 316 22.84 9.47 -8.56
C GLY A 316 23.39 10.56 -9.48
N MET A 317 23.07 11.81 -9.15
CA MET A 317 23.86 13.04 -9.35
C MET A 317 23.18 14.14 -8.50
N GLN A 318 23.86 15.08 -7.82
CA GLN A 318 24.81 16.12 -8.26
C GLN A 318 24.18 17.21 -9.14
N ARG A 319 24.10 18.43 -8.60
CA ARG A 319 23.32 19.57 -9.10
C ARG A 319 23.85 20.10 -10.45
N TYR A 320 22.96 20.41 -11.38
CA TYR A 320 23.21 21.37 -12.47
C TYR A 320 22.03 22.32 -12.61
N GLY A 321 22.31 23.62 -12.44
CA GLY A 321 21.33 24.70 -12.29
C GLY A 321 21.27 25.19 -10.84
N ASP A 322 21.41 26.50 -10.65
CA ASP A 322 21.28 27.10 -9.33
C ASP A 322 19.80 27.32 -9.00
N VAL A 323 19.30 26.53 -8.05
CA VAL A 323 18.08 26.87 -7.32
C VAL A 323 18.42 28.01 -6.37
N THR A 324 18.45 29.22 -6.90
CA THR A 324 18.15 30.41 -6.09
C THR A 324 16.68 30.30 -5.63
N ASN A 325 16.33 30.87 -4.48
CA ASN A 325 15.09 30.53 -3.78
C ASN A 325 13.78 30.80 -4.57
N ASP A 326 13.85 31.56 -5.68
CA ASP A 326 12.69 32.15 -6.35
C ASP A 326 12.44 31.65 -7.79
N HIS A 327 13.39 30.92 -8.42
CA HIS A 327 13.21 30.42 -9.80
C HIS A 327 14.15 29.26 -10.19
N VAL A 328 13.83 28.59 -11.31
CA VAL A 328 14.60 27.47 -11.88
C VAL A 328 15.25 27.90 -13.20
N THR A 329 16.55 27.62 -13.38
CA THR A 329 17.31 28.03 -14.58
C THR A 329 17.95 26.85 -15.31
N HIS A 330 18.17 27.02 -16.63
CA HIS A 330 19.03 26.15 -17.42
C HIS A 330 19.69 26.93 -18.57
N LYS A 331 20.87 26.52 -19.05
CA LYS A 331 21.47 27.15 -20.26
C LYS A 331 20.57 26.96 -21.48
N VAL A 332 20.47 27.95 -22.36
CA VAL A 332 19.68 27.86 -23.61
C VAL A 332 20.02 26.57 -24.37
N ASN A 333 19.00 25.91 -24.95
CA ASN A 333 19.03 24.57 -25.56
C ASN A 333 19.31 23.39 -24.61
N LYS A 334 19.27 23.59 -23.28
CA LYS A 334 19.08 22.51 -22.28
C LYS A 334 17.61 22.37 -21.91
N SER A 335 17.29 21.55 -20.90
CA SER A 335 15.92 21.33 -20.43
C SER A 335 15.80 21.37 -18.92
N ILE A 336 14.64 21.82 -18.45
CA ILE A 336 14.07 21.42 -17.15
C ILE A 336 13.15 20.23 -17.41
N VAL A 337 13.29 19.16 -16.63
CA VAL A 337 12.37 18.01 -16.66
C VAL A 337 11.73 17.82 -15.30
N TYR A 338 10.41 17.70 -15.29
CA TYR A 338 9.60 17.36 -14.13
C TYR A 338 9.09 15.92 -14.27
N HIS A 339 9.28 15.11 -13.24
CA HIS A 339 8.78 13.73 -13.14
C HIS A 339 7.64 13.71 -12.11
N PHE A 340 6.48 13.16 -12.46
CA PHE A 340 5.37 12.94 -11.53
C PHE A 340 5.55 11.63 -10.74
N SER A 341 5.03 11.57 -9.51
CA SER A 341 5.06 10.35 -8.67
C SER A 341 4.40 9.13 -9.32
N GLN A 342 3.41 9.39 -10.17
CA GLN A 342 2.66 8.44 -10.97
C GLN A 342 2.23 9.10 -12.29
N PRO A 343 1.86 8.34 -13.34
CA PRO A 343 1.29 8.91 -14.56
C PRO A 343 -0.11 9.53 -14.33
N TYR A 344 -0.43 10.56 -15.11
CA TYR A 344 -1.71 11.28 -15.10
C TYR A 344 -2.20 11.58 -16.52
N ILE A 345 -3.50 11.85 -16.71
CA ILE A 345 -4.02 12.45 -17.96
C ILE A 345 -3.91 13.96 -17.88
N ILE A 346 -3.05 14.55 -18.72
CA ILE A 346 -2.78 16.00 -18.70
C ILE A 346 -3.00 16.57 -20.11
N GLY A 347 -3.67 17.73 -20.19
CA GLY A 347 -3.86 18.52 -21.42
C GLY A 347 -3.67 20.03 -21.24
N SER A 348 -3.20 20.48 -20.07
CA SER A 348 -2.91 21.88 -19.80
C SER A 348 -1.76 22.03 -18.80
N MET A 349 -1.04 23.15 -18.87
CA MET A 349 -0.07 23.57 -17.85
C MET A 349 0.13 25.09 -17.90
N LYS A 350 0.69 25.66 -16.84
CA LYS A 350 0.87 27.11 -16.68
C LYS A 350 2.32 27.41 -16.30
N LEU A 351 2.92 28.39 -16.97
CA LEU A 351 4.34 28.75 -16.85
C LEU A 351 4.44 30.25 -16.57
N LEU A 352 5.36 30.67 -15.70
CA LEU A 352 5.73 32.07 -15.49
C LEU A 352 7.16 32.31 -15.96
N LEU A 353 7.29 33.17 -16.97
CA LEU A 353 8.56 33.66 -17.50
C LEU A 353 8.72 35.13 -17.06
N ASN A 354 9.94 35.56 -16.75
CA ASN A 354 10.21 36.97 -16.43
C ASN A 354 10.60 37.76 -17.69
N GLU A 355 11.45 37.17 -18.52
CA GLU A 355 12.04 37.81 -19.71
C GLU A 355 11.46 37.26 -21.01
N GLU A 356 11.54 38.03 -22.10
CA GLU A 356 11.11 37.61 -23.43
C GLU A 356 11.95 36.43 -23.94
N SER A 357 11.38 35.24 -23.83
CA SER A 357 12.05 33.97 -24.13
C SER A 357 11.27 33.17 -25.16
N SER A 358 11.97 32.37 -25.95
CA SER A 358 11.37 31.34 -26.80
C SER A 358 11.56 29.98 -26.15
N TYR A 359 10.54 29.13 -26.18
CA TYR A 359 10.59 27.82 -25.58
C TYR A 359 9.65 26.82 -26.27
N TYR A 360 9.89 25.53 -26.03
CA TYR A 360 8.93 24.48 -26.35
C TYR A 360 8.76 23.52 -25.17
N VAL A 361 7.65 22.78 -25.21
CA VAL A 361 7.30 21.78 -24.20
C VAL A 361 7.13 20.42 -24.86
N GLU A 362 7.77 19.42 -24.28
CA GLU A 362 7.61 18.02 -24.59
C GLU A 362 7.00 17.30 -23.38
N VAL A 363 6.18 16.27 -23.63
CA VAL A 363 5.66 15.39 -22.59
C VAL A 363 5.94 13.93 -22.95
N ALA A 364 6.02 13.06 -21.95
CA ALA A 364 6.21 11.64 -22.17
C ALA A 364 5.52 10.79 -21.10
N SER A 365 4.97 9.65 -21.50
CA SER A 365 4.49 8.59 -20.59
C SER A 365 5.59 7.60 -20.20
N ARG A 366 6.71 7.59 -20.95
CA ARG A 366 7.93 6.84 -20.68
C ARG A 366 9.14 7.70 -20.99
N PHE A 367 10.16 7.61 -20.15
CA PHE A 367 11.36 8.43 -20.26
C PHE A 367 12.05 8.24 -21.63
N GLY A 368 12.51 9.34 -22.24
CA GLY A 368 13.09 9.34 -23.59
C GLY A 368 12.08 9.32 -24.74
N GLN A 369 10.82 8.96 -24.53
CA GLN A 369 9.77 8.96 -25.57
C GLN A 369 9.02 10.29 -25.61
N TRP A 370 9.76 11.35 -25.96
CA TRP A 370 9.28 12.73 -25.95
C TRP A 370 8.33 13.06 -27.10
N ASN A 371 7.18 13.69 -26.77
CA ASN A 371 6.22 14.24 -27.72
C ASN A 371 6.12 15.76 -27.54
N ARG A 372 6.47 16.56 -28.56
CA ARG A 372 6.38 18.03 -28.49
C ARG A 372 4.92 18.47 -28.61
N VAL A 373 4.41 19.07 -27.54
CA VAL A 373 2.99 19.48 -27.39
C VAL A 373 2.77 20.98 -27.40
N PHE A 374 3.82 21.79 -27.36
CA PHE A 374 3.72 23.25 -27.43
C PHE A 374 5.04 23.88 -27.87
N ALA A 375 4.99 25.03 -28.53
CA ALA A 375 6.13 25.90 -28.82
C ALA A 375 5.65 27.34 -28.94
N GLU A 376 6.43 28.29 -28.44
CA GLU A 376 6.12 29.72 -28.48
C GLU A 376 7.41 30.55 -28.44
N GLU A 377 7.40 31.73 -29.07
CA GLU A 377 8.61 32.52 -29.32
C GLU A 377 8.47 33.97 -28.82
N ASN A 378 9.56 34.49 -28.25
CA ASN A 378 9.68 35.87 -27.74
C ASN A 378 8.49 36.28 -26.83
N VAL A 379 8.22 35.50 -25.79
CA VAL A 379 7.14 35.77 -24.82
C VAL A 379 7.65 35.86 -23.39
N SER A 380 6.98 36.69 -22.60
CA SER A 380 7.21 36.88 -21.17
C SER A 380 5.90 36.71 -20.38
N GLY A 381 6.00 36.78 -19.04
CA GLY A 381 4.87 36.71 -18.14
C GLY A 381 4.23 35.32 -18.03
N TRP A 382 2.95 35.30 -17.64
CA TRP A 382 2.17 34.07 -17.48
C TRP A 382 1.73 33.50 -18.83
N ARG A 383 2.19 32.29 -19.15
CA ARG A 383 1.77 31.51 -20.33
C ARG A 383 0.87 30.36 -19.92
N ILE A 384 -0.23 30.16 -20.63
CA ILE A 384 -1.11 28.98 -20.50
C ILE A 384 -0.88 28.09 -21.72
N VAL A 385 -0.37 26.89 -21.47
CA VAL A 385 -0.13 25.88 -22.48
C VAL A 385 -1.33 24.92 -22.48
N THR A 386 -1.92 24.66 -23.65
CA THR A 386 -3.02 23.69 -23.81
C THR A 386 -2.77 22.79 -25.01
N PHE A 387 -3.03 21.50 -24.83
CA PHE A 387 -2.74 20.45 -25.80
C PHE A 387 -3.74 19.29 -25.64
N VAL A 388 -3.71 18.33 -26.55
CA VAL A 388 -4.59 17.15 -26.47
C VAL A 388 -4.26 16.36 -25.20
N GLN A 389 -5.27 16.12 -24.36
CA GLN A 389 -5.17 15.29 -23.16
C GLN A 389 -4.55 13.93 -23.49
N GLN A 390 -3.46 13.59 -22.81
CA GLN A 390 -2.74 12.33 -23.00
C GLN A 390 -2.07 11.87 -21.70
N PRO A 391 -1.65 10.60 -21.60
CA PRO A 391 -0.83 10.11 -20.50
C PRO A 391 0.51 10.87 -20.40
N VAL A 392 0.76 11.47 -19.25
CA VAL A 392 1.99 12.21 -18.93
C VAL A 392 2.55 11.71 -17.60
N LEU A 393 3.83 11.33 -17.62
CA LEU A 393 4.66 11.01 -16.45
C LEU A 393 5.86 11.98 -16.35
N PHE A 394 6.33 12.48 -17.48
CA PHE A 394 7.40 13.48 -17.58
C PHE A 394 6.94 14.70 -18.38
N VAL A 395 7.28 15.89 -17.92
CA VAL A 395 7.16 17.16 -18.66
C VAL A 395 8.56 17.73 -18.83
N LYS A 396 8.92 18.13 -20.04
CA LYS A 396 10.22 18.69 -20.40
C LYS A 396 10.02 20.06 -21.04
N ILE A 397 10.65 21.07 -20.47
CA ILE A 397 10.58 22.47 -20.91
C ILE A 397 11.97 22.84 -21.42
N VAL A 398 12.06 23.34 -22.65
CA VAL A 398 13.31 23.73 -23.30
C VAL A 398 13.22 25.18 -23.75
N GLY A 399 13.94 26.07 -23.08
CA GLY A 399 14.23 27.41 -23.59
C GLY A 399 15.19 27.34 -24.78
N THR A 400 14.77 27.86 -25.93
CA THR A 400 15.53 27.91 -27.19
C THR A 400 16.13 29.29 -27.48
N LYS A 401 15.60 30.35 -26.84
CA LYS A 401 16.13 31.71 -26.89
C LYS A 401 15.78 32.42 -25.58
N ALA A 402 16.72 33.20 -25.04
CA ALA A 402 16.51 34.11 -23.92
C ALA A 402 17.41 35.34 -24.14
N PRO A 403 17.22 36.45 -23.40
CA PRO A 403 18.12 37.61 -23.45
C PRO A 403 19.52 37.33 -22.88
N THR A 404 19.63 36.35 -21.98
CA THR A 404 20.90 35.88 -21.41
C THR A 404 21.25 34.48 -21.94
N GLU A 405 22.40 33.91 -21.53
CA GLU A 405 22.73 32.51 -21.84
C GLU A 405 21.85 31.48 -21.09
N TYR A 406 21.00 31.93 -20.16
CA TYR A 406 20.10 31.10 -19.35
C TYR A 406 18.62 31.37 -19.67
N PHE A 407 17.82 30.31 -19.66
CA PHE A 407 16.37 30.37 -19.63
C PHE A 407 15.90 30.32 -18.17
N HIS A 408 15.01 31.24 -17.79
CA HIS A 408 14.51 31.40 -16.42
C HIS A 408 13.02 31.04 -16.33
N LEU A 409 12.69 30.01 -15.53
CA LEU A 409 11.32 29.58 -15.22
C LEU A 409 11.00 29.85 -13.76
N TYR A 410 10.15 30.83 -13.49
CA TYR A 410 9.83 31.28 -12.12
C TYR A 410 8.77 30.41 -11.46
N LYS A 411 7.77 29.96 -12.22
CA LYS A 411 6.71 29.12 -11.67
C LYS A 411 6.15 28.17 -12.71
N PHE A 412 5.83 26.96 -12.27
CA PHE A 412 5.21 25.90 -13.05
C PHE A 412 4.00 25.36 -12.28
N GLU A 413 2.85 25.27 -12.95
CA GLU A 413 1.65 24.61 -12.44
C GLU A 413 1.17 23.60 -13.48
N CYS A 414 0.93 22.36 -13.07
CA CYS A 414 0.50 21.28 -13.95
C CYS A 414 -0.48 20.34 -13.21
N PRO A 415 -1.72 20.15 -13.70
CA PRO A 415 -2.36 20.90 -14.78
C PRO A 415 -2.50 22.40 -14.48
N ALA A 416 -2.78 23.20 -15.51
CA ALA A 416 -3.12 24.61 -15.30
C ALA A 416 -4.42 24.71 -14.48
N ARG A 417 -4.43 25.52 -13.41
CA ARG A 417 -5.67 25.89 -12.73
C ARG A 417 -6.52 26.74 -13.66
N CYS A 418 -7.51 26.11 -14.30
CA CYS A 418 -8.53 26.83 -15.06
C CYS A 418 -9.53 27.49 -14.11
N ASN A 419 -9.27 28.76 -13.77
CA ASN A 419 -10.39 29.66 -13.47
C ASN A 419 -11.31 29.67 -14.70
N THR A 420 -12.62 29.58 -14.49
CA THR A 420 -13.63 29.20 -15.49
C THR A 420 -13.82 30.24 -16.61
N ALA A 421 -12.94 30.24 -17.63
CA ALA A 421 -13.18 30.85 -18.95
C ALA A 421 -12.06 30.52 -19.98
N SER A 422 -11.95 29.27 -20.44
CA SER A 422 -11.21 28.98 -21.69
C SER A 422 -12.20 28.94 -22.87
N THR A 423 -12.17 29.97 -23.71
CA THR A 423 -13.05 30.08 -24.88
C THR A 423 -12.80 28.93 -25.88
N PRO A 424 -13.84 28.39 -26.54
CA PRO A 424 -13.69 27.29 -27.52
C PRO A 424 -12.68 27.57 -28.65
N GLN A 425 -12.44 28.84 -28.95
CA GLN A 425 -11.46 29.30 -29.93
C GLN A 425 -10.01 28.89 -29.59
N ALA A 426 -9.62 28.80 -28.31
CA ALA A 426 -8.28 28.36 -27.92
C ALA A 426 -8.06 26.88 -28.27
N LEU A 427 -9.02 26.02 -27.92
CA LEU A 427 -9.00 24.59 -28.27
C LEU A 427 -9.02 24.36 -29.79
N LEU A 428 -9.78 25.17 -30.54
CA LEU A 428 -9.83 25.13 -32.00
C LEU A 428 -8.48 25.51 -32.65
N LYS A 429 -7.75 26.48 -32.09
CA LYS A 429 -6.38 26.81 -32.55
C LYS A 429 -5.42 25.63 -32.34
N CYS A 430 -5.45 24.98 -31.16
CA CYS A 430 -4.59 23.83 -30.88
C CYS A 430 -4.86 22.62 -31.81
N ILE A 431 -6.13 22.29 -32.09
CA ILE A 431 -6.49 21.18 -33.00
C ILE A 431 -5.94 21.41 -34.41
N ASN A 432 -5.98 22.64 -34.91
CA ASN A 432 -5.51 22.97 -36.25
C ASN A 432 -3.99 22.83 -36.39
N HIS A 433 -3.21 23.16 -35.35
CA HIS A 433 -1.76 23.23 -35.42
C HIS A 433 -1.02 21.89 -35.25
N GLN A 434 -1.68 20.84 -34.74
CA GLN A 434 -0.99 19.64 -34.22
C GLN A 434 -1.44 18.28 -34.78
N THR A 435 -2.28 18.22 -35.83
CA THR A 435 -2.85 16.93 -36.27
C THR A 435 -2.77 16.68 -37.78
N SER A 436 -2.44 15.44 -38.16
CA SER A 436 -2.53 14.95 -39.54
C SER A 436 -3.98 14.86 -40.00
N GLU A 437 -4.20 14.89 -41.32
CA GLU A 437 -5.55 15.05 -41.90
C GLU A 437 -6.54 13.95 -41.49
N ARG A 438 -6.05 12.71 -41.30
CA ARG A 438 -6.84 11.57 -40.81
C ARG A 438 -7.36 11.81 -39.38
N MET A 439 -6.55 12.39 -38.51
CA MET A 439 -6.91 12.72 -37.13
C MET A 439 -7.81 13.97 -37.07
N ARG A 440 -7.59 14.96 -37.94
CA ARG A 440 -8.50 16.12 -38.12
C ARG A 440 -9.94 15.67 -38.45
N ARG A 441 -10.11 14.71 -39.36
CA ARG A 441 -11.44 14.16 -39.74
C ARG A 441 -12.12 13.43 -38.56
N MET A 442 -11.36 12.69 -37.75
CA MET A 442 -11.89 11.96 -36.59
C MET A 442 -12.32 12.90 -35.45
N LEU A 443 -11.49 13.90 -35.12
CA LEU A 443 -11.78 14.87 -34.06
C LEU A 443 -12.95 15.79 -34.44
N ARG A 444 -13.03 16.27 -35.71
CA ARG A 444 -14.18 17.07 -36.19
C ARG A 444 -15.50 16.33 -36.01
N ARG A 445 -15.56 15.01 -36.30
CA ARG A 445 -16.76 14.19 -36.06
C ARG A 445 -17.10 14.08 -34.56
N LYS A 446 -16.11 13.85 -33.69
CA LYS A 446 -16.33 13.73 -32.24
C LYS A 446 -16.87 15.04 -31.63
N TYR A 447 -16.32 16.19 -32.03
CA TYR A 447 -16.74 17.49 -31.49
C TYR A 447 -18.05 18.05 -32.08
N LEU A 448 -18.39 17.80 -33.36
CA LEU A 448 -19.70 18.17 -33.90
C LEU A 448 -20.86 17.44 -33.18
N ASN A 449 -20.62 16.19 -32.78
CA ASN A 449 -21.63 15.41 -32.06
C ASN A 449 -21.84 15.93 -30.62
N ILE A 450 -20.77 16.39 -29.95
CA ILE A 450 -20.86 17.00 -28.60
C ILE A 450 -21.59 18.35 -28.64
N SER A 451 -21.36 19.19 -29.66
CA SER A 451 -22.09 20.45 -29.80
C SER A 451 -23.56 20.26 -30.16
N ARG A 452 -23.89 19.28 -31.03
CA ARG A 452 -25.29 18.87 -31.28
C ARG A 452 -25.97 18.33 -30.01
N ALA A 453 -25.30 17.48 -29.23
CA ALA A 453 -25.84 16.94 -27.98
C ALA A 453 -26.12 18.03 -26.92
N ARG A 454 -25.31 19.10 -26.88
CA ARG A 454 -25.56 20.27 -26.01
C ARG A 454 -26.72 21.14 -26.50
N CYS A 455 -26.89 21.35 -27.80
CA CYS A 455 -28.06 22.06 -28.34
C CYS A 455 -29.37 21.32 -28.08
N LEU A 456 -29.37 19.98 -28.11
CA LEU A 456 -30.56 19.18 -27.83
C LEU A 456 -30.98 19.20 -26.35
N ARG A 457 -30.03 19.35 -25.41
CA ARG A 457 -30.33 19.53 -23.97
C ARG A 457 -30.70 20.95 -23.56
N ALA A 458 -30.61 21.92 -24.46
CA ALA A 458 -30.98 23.33 -24.22
C ALA A 458 -32.36 23.69 -24.82
N LYS A 459 -33.10 22.69 -25.32
CA LYS A 459 -34.41 22.83 -25.98
C LYS A 459 -35.43 21.75 -25.57
N GLY A 460 -35.15 21.04 -24.47
CA GLY A 460 -36.02 20.02 -23.88
C GLY A 460 -36.18 20.30 -22.39
#